data_AF-A0A109DCK2-F1
#
_entry.id   AF-A0A109DCK2-F1
#
_cell.length_a   1.000
_cell.length_b   1.000
_cell.length_c   1.000
_cell.angle_alpha   90.00
_cell.angle_beta   90.00
_cell.angle_gamma   90.00
#
_symmetry.space_group_name_H-M   'P 1'
#
loop_
_entity.id
_entity.type
_entity.pdbx_description
1 polymer ?
#
loop_
_entity_poly.entity_id
_entity_poly.type
_entity_poly.pdbx_seq_one_letter_code
_entity_poly.pdbx_strand_id
1 'polypeptide(L)'
;MTIEEMQKGYQNEVAYQKHMLRNLGYWFQLFLTVSAIGLVLIYYFHQSTMWPFVIGIILMVVGVLGMFVFGYASWRGRQNVTLVIEDYEKKISEIKKIDKNASGTEKIRFK
;
A
#
# COMPACT_ATOMS: atom_id res chain seq x y z
N MET A 1 18.83 -24.13 0.22
CA MET A 1 18.22 -23.03 0.97
C MET A 1 18.00 -23.50 2.39
N THR A 2 18.59 -22.83 3.37
CA THR A 2 18.32 -23.12 4.79
C THR A 2 16.98 -22.51 5.21
N ILE A 3 16.39 -23.02 6.30
CA ILE A 3 15.12 -22.46 6.85
C ILE A 3 15.32 -20.98 7.22
N GLU A 4 16.50 -20.62 7.73
CA GLU A 4 16.88 -19.25 8.07
C GLU A 4 16.95 -18.33 6.84
N GLU A 5 17.54 -18.79 5.74
CA GLU A 5 17.58 -18.05 4.47
C GLU A 5 16.18 -17.80 3.93
N MET A 6 15.31 -18.82 3.95
CA MET A 6 13.90 -18.69 3.55
C MET A 6 13.18 -17.66 4.43
N GLN A 7 13.29 -17.79 5.76
CA GLN A 7 12.68 -16.87 6.72
C GLN A 7 13.12 -15.43 6.49
N LYS A 8 14.43 -15.20 6.31
CA LYS A 8 14.97 -13.87 6.01
C LYS A 8 14.43 -13.33 4.68
N GLY A 9 14.28 -14.18 3.68
CA GLY A 9 13.63 -13.84 2.41
C GLY A 9 12.21 -13.31 2.58
N TYR A 10 11.36 -14.03 3.33
CA TYR A 10 9.98 -13.58 3.59
C TYR A 10 9.92 -12.30 4.42
N GLN A 11 10.79 -12.14 5.43
CA GLN A 11 10.86 -10.90 6.20
C GLN A 11 11.20 -9.70 5.31
N ASN A 12 12.17 -9.87 4.42
CA ASN A 12 12.57 -8.82 3.48
C ASN A 12 11.43 -8.48 2.51
N GLU A 13 10.75 -9.48 1.96
CA GLU A 13 9.63 -9.27 1.04
C GLU A 13 8.45 -8.55 1.72
N VAL A 14 8.07 -8.97 2.93
CA VAL A 14 7.01 -8.30 3.70
C VAL A 14 7.42 -6.87 4.06
N ALA A 15 8.67 -6.64 4.47
CA ALA A 15 9.17 -5.30 4.74
C ALA A 15 9.14 -4.41 3.50
N TYR A 16 9.53 -4.94 2.35
CA TYR A 16 9.46 -4.26 1.06
C TYR A 16 8.02 -3.88 0.70
N GLN A 17 7.09 -4.83 0.78
CA GLN A 17 5.69 -4.56 0.44
C GLN A 17 5.02 -3.59 1.42
N LYS A 18 5.34 -3.65 2.72
CA LYS A 18 4.91 -2.64 3.70
C LYS A 18 5.47 -1.26 3.36
N HIS A 19 6.74 -1.17 2.97
CA HIS A 19 7.35 0.07 2.53
C HIS A 19 6.66 0.64 1.28
N MET A 20 6.38 -0.21 0.29
CA MET A 20 5.61 0.13 -0.91
C MET A 20 4.20 0.64 -0.55
N LEU A 21 3.49 -0.03 0.36
CA LEU A 21 2.17 0.39 0.82
C LEU A 21 2.19 1.77 1.49
N ARG A 22 3.23 2.09 2.26
CA ARG A 22 3.41 3.42 2.83
C ARG A 22 3.57 4.48 1.74
N ASN A 23 4.34 4.18 0.70
CA ASN A 23 4.48 5.07 -0.45
C ASN A 23 3.14 5.32 -1.15
N LEU A 24 2.35 4.25 -1.39
CA LEU A 24 0.99 4.39 -1.94
C LEU A 24 0.08 5.27 -1.07
N GLY A 25 0.22 5.17 0.26
CA GLY A 25 -0.47 6.05 1.21
C GLY A 25 -0.09 7.53 1.02
N TYR A 26 1.19 7.84 0.83
CA TYR A 26 1.64 9.21 0.53
C TYR A 26 1.09 9.72 -0.81
N TRP A 27 1.07 8.89 -1.84
CA TRP A 27 0.45 9.26 -3.12
C TRP A 27 -1.05 9.54 -2.95
N PHE A 28 -1.77 8.71 -2.21
CA PHE A 28 -3.18 8.97 -1.91
C PHE A 28 -3.38 10.33 -1.22
N GLN A 29 -2.56 10.64 -0.21
CA GLN A 29 -2.62 11.93 0.49
C GLN A 29 -2.28 13.12 -0.41
N LEU A 30 -1.31 12.96 -1.33
CA LEU A 30 -0.99 13.97 -2.32
C LEU A 30 -2.19 14.28 -3.20
N PHE A 31 -2.86 13.26 -3.76
CA PHE A 31 -4.03 13.44 -4.60
C PHE A 31 -5.24 13.99 -3.83
N LEU A 32 -5.41 13.63 -2.56
CA LEU A 32 -6.40 14.26 -1.68
C LEU A 32 -6.14 15.76 -1.52
N THR A 33 -4.87 16.14 -1.28
CA THR A 33 -4.48 17.55 -1.13
C THR A 33 -4.70 18.32 -2.42
N VAL A 34 -4.31 17.75 -3.57
CA VAL A 34 -4.57 18.32 -4.89
C VAL A 34 -6.06 18.53 -5.13
N SER A 35 -6.89 17.54 -4.78
CA SER A 35 -8.35 17.65 -4.89
C SER A 35 -8.91 18.76 -3.98
N ALA A 36 -8.39 18.89 -2.76
CA ALA A 36 -8.82 19.92 -1.82
C ALA A 36 -8.46 21.33 -2.30
N ILE A 37 -7.26 21.52 -2.85
CA ILE A 37 -6.86 22.78 -3.50
C ILE A 37 -7.82 23.11 -4.65
N GLY A 38 -8.15 22.12 -5.49
CA GLY A 38 -9.12 22.29 -6.57
C GLY A 38 -10.48 22.76 -6.06
N LEU A 39 -10.98 22.14 -4.98
CA LEU A 39 -12.26 22.50 -4.36
C LEU A 39 -12.25 23.93 -3.80
N VAL A 40 -11.16 24.37 -3.16
CA VAL A 40 -11.01 25.74 -2.68
C VAL A 40 -11.04 26.74 -3.83
N LEU A 41 -10.33 26.47 -4.94
CA LEU A 41 -10.35 27.33 -6.12
C LEU A 41 -11.75 27.44 -6.73
N ILE A 42 -12.46 26.32 -6.85
CA ILE A 42 -13.85 26.31 -7.32
C ILE A 42 -14.71 27.20 -6.42
N TYR A 43 -14.66 27.01 -5.11
CA TYR A 43 -15.48 27.73 -4.15
C TYR A 43 -15.30 29.26 -4.24
N TYR A 44 -14.05 29.74 -4.21
CA TYR A 44 -13.77 31.18 -4.23
C TYR A 44 -13.98 31.85 -5.59
N PHE A 45 -13.73 31.14 -6.69
CA PHE A 45 -13.68 31.77 -8.01
C PHE A 45 -14.88 31.47 -8.91
N HIS A 46 -15.89 30.73 -8.44
CA HIS A 46 -17.07 30.37 -9.25
C HIS A 46 -17.83 31.55 -9.89
N GLN A 47 -17.77 32.77 -9.33
CA GLN A 47 -18.40 33.97 -9.91
C GLN A 47 -17.42 35.09 -10.27
N SER A 48 -16.12 34.91 -10.03
CA SER A 48 -15.15 36.02 -10.10
C SER A 48 -14.24 35.93 -11.31
N THR A 49 -13.52 34.82 -11.49
CA THR A 49 -12.54 34.67 -12.58
C THR A 49 -12.60 33.28 -13.19
N MET A 50 -12.72 33.24 -14.52
CA MET A 50 -12.89 31.99 -15.27
C MET A 50 -11.68 31.06 -15.15
N TRP A 51 -10.45 31.60 -15.16
CA TRP A 51 -9.22 30.81 -15.20
C TRP A 51 -8.97 29.98 -13.93
N PRO A 52 -8.95 30.55 -12.71
CA PRO A 52 -8.75 29.76 -11.49
C PRO A 52 -9.87 28.74 -11.26
N PHE A 53 -11.10 29.06 -11.66
CA PHE A 53 -12.23 28.14 -11.58
C PHE A 53 -12.01 26.88 -12.44
N VAL A 54 -11.62 27.04 -13.71
CA VAL A 54 -11.33 25.92 -14.62
C VAL A 54 -10.16 25.09 -14.11
N ILE A 55 -9.09 25.72 -13.63
CA ILE A 55 -7.96 25.02 -13.01
C ILE A 55 -8.43 24.23 -11.79
N GLY A 56 -9.29 24.81 -10.96
CA GLY A 56 -9.87 24.14 -9.80
C GLY A 56 -10.61 22.85 -10.15
N ILE A 57 -11.43 22.87 -11.21
CA ILE A 57 -12.13 21.68 -11.73
C ILE A 57 -11.13 20.61 -12.16
N ILE A 58 -10.10 20.99 -12.94
CA ILE A 58 -9.08 20.05 -13.41
C ILE A 58 -8.36 19.39 -12.22
N LEU A 59 -7.91 20.18 -11.25
CA LEU A 59 -7.23 19.67 -10.05
C LEU A 59 -8.14 18.76 -9.23
N MET A 60 -9.42 19.11 -9.07
CA MET A 60 -10.39 18.27 -8.37
C MET A 60 -10.57 16.92 -9.07
N VAL A 61 -10.79 16.92 -10.39
CA VAL A 61 -10.98 15.68 -11.16
C VAL A 61 -9.74 14.80 -11.12
N VAL A 62 -8.55 15.37 -11.35
CA VAL A 62 -7.28 14.63 -11.29
C VAL A 62 -7.02 14.08 -9.88
N GLY A 63 -7.28 14.88 -8.84
CA GLY A 63 -7.20 14.47 -7.45
C GLY A 63 -8.08 13.27 -7.13
N VAL A 64 -9.36 13.34 -7.48
CA VAL A 64 -10.32 12.26 -7.25
C VAL A 64 -9.95 10.98 -8.01
N LEU A 65 -9.58 11.09 -9.29
CA LEU A 65 -9.17 9.93 -10.09
C LEU A 65 -7.89 9.29 -9.52
N GLY A 66 -6.91 10.09 -9.12
CA GLY A 66 -5.71 9.61 -8.45
C GLY A 66 -6.03 8.86 -7.16
N MET A 67 -6.92 9.41 -6.31
CA MET A 67 -7.35 8.74 -5.09
C MET A 67 -7.98 7.37 -5.36
N PHE A 68 -8.80 7.21 -6.41
CA PHE A 68 -9.37 5.91 -6.77
C PHE A 68 -8.28 4.91 -7.18
N VAL A 69 -7.33 5.32 -8.02
CA VAL A 69 -6.23 4.46 -8.48
C VAL A 69 -5.37 4.02 -7.30
N PHE A 70 -4.89 4.96 -6.49
CA PHE A 70 -4.00 4.66 -5.36
C PHE A 70 -4.73 3.98 -4.20
N GLY A 71 -6.02 4.26 -4.01
CA GLY A 71 -6.88 3.56 -3.05
C GLY A 71 -7.05 2.09 -3.42
N TYR A 72 -7.36 1.80 -4.69
CA TYR A 72 -7.48 0.43 -5.19
C TYR A 72 -6.15 -0.32 -5.12
N ALA A 73 -5.05 0.32 -5.57
CA ALA A 73 -3.72 -0.27 -5.50
C ALA A 73 -3.30 -0.57 -4.06
N SER A 74 -3.64 0.31 -3.10
CA SER A 74 -3.35 0.10 -1.68
C SER A 74 -4.15 -1.07 -1.10
N TRP A 75 -5.42 -1.19 -1.50
CA TRP A 75 -6.26 -2.31 -1.10
C TRP A 75 -5.69 -3.64 -1.61
N ARG A 76 -5.36 -3.72 -2.91
CA ARG A 76 -4.76 -4.93 -3.50
C ARG A 76 -3.39 -5.22 -2.88
N GLY A 77 -2.55 -4.21 -2.66
CA GLY A 77 -1.24 -4.38 -2.03
C GLY A 77 -1.31 -4.95 -0.61
N ARG A 78 -2.33 -4.59 0.18
CA ARG A 78 -2.55 -5.19 1.51
C ARG A 78 -2.90 -6.67 1.41
N GLN A 79 -3.70 -7.07 0.43
CA GLN A 79 -4.00 -8.49 0.18
C GLN A 79 -2.74 -9.26 -0.19
N ASN A 80 -1.87 -8.69 -1.03
CA ASN A 80 -0.60 -9.33 -1.40
C ASN A 80 0.30 -9.58 -0.19
N VAL A 81 0.41 -8.62 0.73
CA VAL A 81 1.19 -8.81 1.97
C VAL A 81 0.64 -9.97 2.79
N THR A 82 -0.69 -10.03 2.95
CA THR A 82 -1.35 -11.13 3.67
C THR A 82 -1.04 -12.48 3.03
N LEU A 83 -1.15 -12.59 1.70
CA LEU A 83 -0.86 -13.83 0.97
C LEU A 83 0.59 -14.28 1.14
N VAL A 84 1.56 -13.35 1.13
CA VAL A 84 2.97 -13.68 1.37
C VAL A 84 3.18 -14.21 2.79
N ILE A 85 2.51 -13.61 3.78
CA ILE A 85 2.57 -14.08 5.18
C ILE A 85 1.93 -15.46 5.32
N GLU A 86 0.77 -15.68 4.71
CA GLU A 86 0.06 -16.97 4.73
C GLU A 86 0.87 -18.08 4.06
N ASP A 87 1.51 -17.81 2.92
CA ASP A 87 2.39 -18.76 2.23
C ASP A 87 3.60 -19.13 3.11
N TYR A 88 4.19 -18.17 3.82
CA TYR A 88 5.23 -18.43 4.81
C TYR A 88 4.74 -19.34 5.94
N GLU A 89 3.61 -19.00 6.57
CA GLU A 89 3.05 -19.79 7.66
C GLU A 89 2.74 -21.23 7.22
N LYS A 90 2.21 -21.39 6.00
CA LYS A 90 1.94 -22.70 5.41
C LYS A 90 3.23 -23.52 5.25
N LYS A 91 4.27 -22.96 4.62
CA LYS A 91 5.56 -23.65 4.42
C LYS A 91 6.21 -24.07 5.73
N ILE A 92 6.19 -23.20 6.75
CA ILE A 92 6.71 -23.54 8.08
C ILE A 92 5.90 -24.67 8.71
N SER A 93 4.57 -24.66 8.57
CA SER A 93 3.72 -25.72 9.09
C SER A 93 4.00 -27.09 8.43
N GLU A 94 4.31 -27.11 7.14
CA GLU A 94 4.66 -28.32 6.39
C GLU A 94 6.03 -28.86 6.81
N ILE A 95 7.02 -27.97 6.98
CA ILE A 95 8.35 -28.35 7.46
C ILE A 95 8.26 -28.98 8.86
N LYS A 96 7.49 -28.37 9.78
CA LYS A 96 7.28 -28.92 11.14
C LYS A 96 6.59 -30.29 11.16
N LYS A 97 5.75 -30.59 10.17
CA LYS A 97 5.12 -31.92 10.04
C LYS A 97 6.14 -32.99 9.66
N ILE A 98 7.12 -32.63 8.82
CA ILE A 98 8.17 -33.53 8.33
C ILE A 98 9.26 -33.71 9.40
N ASP A 99 9.69 -32.61 10.02
CA ASP A 99 10.69 -32.61 11.08
C ASP A 99 10.21 -31.76 12.27
N LYS A 100 9.81 -32.45 13.35
CA LYS A 100 9.33 -31.82 14.58
C LYS A 100 10.40 -31.04 15.33
N ASN A 101 11.68 -31.30 15.06
CA ASN A 101 12.83 -30.66 15.70
C ASN A 101 13.54 -29.66 14.79
N ALA A 102 12.96 -29.34 13.61
CA ALA A 102 13.52 -28.38 12.67
C ALA A 102 13.75 -27.02 13.34
N SER A 103 15.02 -26.66 13.56
CA SER A 103 15.40 -25.35 14.08
C SER A 103 15.04 -24.24 13.08
N GLY A 104 14.73 -23.05 13.59
CA GLY A 104 14.36 -21.90 12.74
C GLY A 104 12.91 -21.89 12.25
N THR A 105 12.02 -22.74 12.80
CA THR A 105 10.59 -22.80 12.43
C THR A 105 9.69 -21.96 13.35
N GLU A 106 10.24 -20.95 14.02
CA GLU A 106 9.50 -20.09 14.94
C GLU A 106 8.50 -19.18 14.20
N LYS A 107 7.38 -18.83 14.86
CA LYS A 107 6.41 -17.90 14.27
C LYS A 107 7.03 -16.51 14.19
N ILE A 108 7.26 -16.01 12.98
CA ILE A 108 7.78 -14.66 12.78
C ILE A 108 6.69 -13.63 13.10
N ARG A 109 7.04 -12.65 13.93
CA ARG A 109 6.26 -11.41 14.04
C ARG A 109 6.74 -10.44 12.96
N PHE A 110 5.95 -10.29 11.90
CA PHE A 110 6.15 -9.25 10.90
C PHE A 110 5.81 -7.88 11.52
N LYS A 111 6.76 -7.25 12.21
CA LYS A 111 6.64 -5.87 12.71
C LYS A 111 6.42 -4.89 11.55
#